data_AF-A0A3N5VHX9-F1
#
_entry.id   AF-A0A3N5VHX9-F1
#
_cell.length_a   1.000
_cell.length_b   1.000
_cell.length_c   1.000
_cell.angle_alpha   90.00
_cell.angle_beta   90.00
_cell.angle_gamma   90.00
#
_symmetry.space_group_name_H-M   'P 1'
#
loop_
_entity.id
_entity.type
_entity.pdbx_description
1 polymer ?
#
loop_
_entity_poly.entity_id
_entity_poly.type
_entity_poly.pdbx_seq_one_letter_code
_entity_poly.pdbx_strand_id
1 'polypeptide(L)'
;MSICTRTLTRAAPELKVFGCCHEVFSTQRMLARVAAQSLNIELPTRNEIQVNVLGINHFTWIDQATYQGHDLLNLLRGHLEQPGTLRTFTQEEVESWNDWFYSADQVKFALFQRFGMLAAAGDRHLVEFLPGFIHSPETLFKWGVIRTPVSWRIERWATAPQKTRDLIHGVTPLVLAPSGEEGVGMIKALLGLGDLVTNVNMENTGQISNLPLHTVVESNAHFSRDRVSPLTAGAMPAGIAPLITQHSANQELIVEAALTGNLDLAFQAFFNDPSNHLPIDTAWELFNKMLQINKEYLPSMAVA
;
A
#
# COMPACT_ATOMS: atom_id res chain seq x y z
N MET A 1 4.22 -3.07 6.22
CA MET A 1 4.76 -4.21 5.45
C MET A 1 6.28 -4.12 5.35
N SER A 2 6.82 -3.08 4.69
CA SER A 2 8.27 -2.94 4.44
C SER A 2 9.15 -3.14 5.67
N ILE A 3 8.83 -2.45 6.79
CA ILE A 3 9.56 -2.60 8.07
C ILE A 3 9.56 -4.06 8.55
N CYS A 4 8.40 -4.71 8.63
CA CYS A 4 8.31 -6.10 9.12
C CYS A 4 9.10 -7.09 8.23
N THR A 5 8.94 -6.99 6.91
CA THR A 5 9.69 -7.81 5.95
C THR A 5 11.19 -7.55 6.08
N ARG A 6 11.58 -6.28 6.23
CA ARG A 6 12.99 -5.88 6.39
C ARG A 6 13.58 -6.40 7.71
N THR A 7 12.83 -6.31 8.81
CA THR A 7 13.25 -6.86 10.11
C THR A 7 13.53 -8.35 10.00
N LEU A 8 12.66 -9.12 9.32
CA LEU A 8 12.88 -10.56 9.16
C LEU A 8 14.13 -10.86 8.31
N THR A 9 14.32 -10.16 7.19
CA THR A 9 15.53 -10.34 6.35
C THR A 9 16.83 -9.93 7.06
N ARG A 10 16.76 -8.97 7.99
CA ARG A 10 17.90 -8.53 8.84
C ARG A 10 18.19 -9.49 9.99
N ALA A 11 17.15 -9.91 10.72
CA ALA A 11 17.28 -10.67 11.96
C ALA A 11 17.37 -12.18 11.76
N ALA A 12 16.84 -12.69 10.64
CA ALA A 12 16.81 -14.11 10.29
C ALA A 12 17.06 -14.28 8.78
N PRO A 13 18.27 -13.95 8.29
CA PRO A 13 18.60 -13.94 6.86
C PRO A 13 18.51 -15.33 6.19
N GLU A 14 18.45 -16.41 6.97
CA GLU A 14 18.21 -17.77 6.49
C GLU A 14 16.77 -18.02 6.02
N LEU A 15 15.82 -17.16 6.39
CA LEU A 15 14.42 -17.28 6.00
C LEU A 15 14.17 -16.77 4.59
N LYS A 16 13.36 -17.51 3.81
CA LYS A 16 12.81 -17.04 2.53
C LYS A 16 11.57 -16.20 2.80
N VAL A 17 11.74 -14.87 2.81
CA VAL A 17 10.69 -13.92 3.22
C VAL A 17 10.22 -13.07 2.05
N PHE A 18 8.90 -12.91 1.95
CA PHE A 18 8.27 -11.90 1.10
C PHE A 18 6.98 -11.39 1.78
N GLY A 19 6.57 -10.16 1.47
CA GLY A 19 5.34 -9.54 1.98
C GLY A 19 4.26 -9.46 0.92
N CYS A 20 3.00 -9.71 1.30
CA CYS A 20 1.86 -9.68 0.37
C CYS A 20 0.93 -8.51 0.68
N CYS A 21 0.51 -7.79 -0.36
CA CYS A 21 -0.46 -6.70 -0.27
C CYS A 21 -1.42 -6.75 -1.46
N HIS A 22 -2.68 -6.34 -1.25
CA HIS A 22 -3.71 -6.37 -2.29
C HIS A 22 -4.02 -5.01 -2.93
N GLU A 23 -3.34 -3.94 -2.54
CA GLU A 23 -3.68 -2.58 -2.95
C GLU A 23 -3.65 -2.39 -4.47
N VAL A 24 -2.66 -3.00 -5.14
CA VAL A 24 -2.54 -2.99 -6.61
C VAL A 24 -3.76 -3.61 -7.29
N PHE A 25 -4.42 -4.60 -6.67
CA PHE A 25 -5.58 -5.29 -7.26
C PHE A 25 -6.75 -4.32 -7.43
N SER A 26 -6.94 -3.39 -6.49
CA SER A 26 -7.98 -2.37 -6.59
C SER A 26 -7.73 -1.42 -7.77
N THR A 27 -6.47 -1.07 -8.02
CA THR A 27 -6.09 -0.25 -9.19
C THR A 27 -6.24 -1.02 -10.50
N GLN A 28 -5.91 -2.31 -10.54
CA GLN A 28 -6.22 -3.16 -11.71
C GLN A 28 -7.72 -3.22 -11.99
N ARG A 29 -8.57 -3.38 -10.96
CA ARG A 29 -10.04 -3.33 -11.12
C ARG A 29 -10.52 -1.97 -11.63
N MET A 30 -9.91 -0.87 -11.19
CA MET A 30 -10.22 0.47 -11.70
C MET A 30 -9.87 0.58 -13.19
N LEU A 31 -8.66 0.16 -13.58
CA LEU A 31 -8.23 0.14 -14.98
C LEU A 31 -9.10 -0.77 -15.85
N ALA A 32 -9.58 -1.90 -15.32
CA ALA A 32 -10.55 -2.76 -16.01
C ALA A 32 -11.88 -2.02 -16.29
N ARG A 33 -12.40 -1.24 -15.33
CA ARG A 33 -13.60 -0.41 -15.56
C ARG A 33 -13.36 0.66 -16.62
N VAL A 34 -12.21 1.32 -16.59
CA VAL A 34 -11.81 2.29 -17.61
C VAL A 34 -11.75 1.63 -18.99
N ALA A 35 -11.12 0.45 -19.11
CA ALA A 35 -11.06 -0.30 -20.35
C ALA A 35 -12.45 -0.67 -20.87
N ALA A 36 -13.32 -1.20 -20.01
CA ALA A 36 -14.68 -1.58 -20.35
C ALA A 36 -15.48 -0.39 -20.90
N GLN A 37 -15.40 0.75 -20.23
CA GLN A 37 -16.10 1.96 -20.64
C GLN A 37 -15.52 2.57 -21.93
N SER A 38 -14.20 2.73 -22.01
CA SER A 38 -13.54 3.40 -23.14
C SER A 38 -13.56 2.58 -24.43
N LEU A 39 -13.53 1.25 -24.32
CA LEU A 39 -13.54 0.33 -25.46
C LEU A 39 -14.94 -0.22 -25.77
N ASN A 40 -15.93 0.06 -24.91
CA ASN A 40 -17.30 -0.46 -25.00
C ASN A 40 -17.33 -2.00 -25.07
N ILE A 41 -16.66 -2.65 -24.12
CA ILE A 41 -16.52 -4.11 -24.00
C ILE A 41 -17.04 -4.61 -22.64
N GLU A 42 -17.17 -5.93 -22.48
CA GLU A 42 -17.44 -6.55 -21.18
C GLU A 42 -16.31 -6.24 -20.18
N LEU A 43 -16.66 -6.09 -18.90
CA LEU A 43 -15.71 -5.79 -17.83
C LEU A 43 -14.63 -6.88 -17.72
N PRO A 44 -13.35 -6.57 -18.04
CA PRO A 44 -12.28 -7.55 -17.88
C PRO A 44 -12.07 -7.91 -16.41
N THR A 45 -11.61 -9.13 -16.17
CA THR A 45 -11.13 -9.50 -14.85
C THR A 45 -9.84 -8.76 -14.53
N ARG A 46 -9.55 -8.54 -13.24
CA ARG A 46 -8.30 -7.88 -12.83
C ARG A 46 -7.04 -8.59 -13.34
N ASN A 47 -7.11 -9.92 -13.53
CA ASN A 47 -5.97 -10.75 -13.93
C ASN A 47 -5.61 -10.56 -15.40
N GLU A 48 -6.54 -10.05 -16.21
CA GLU A 48 -6.27 -9.69 -17.61
C GLU A 48 -5.58 -8.33 -17.73
N ILE A 49 -5.56 -7.54 -16.65
CA ILE A 49 -4.93 -6.23 -16.59
C ILE A 49 -3.46 -6.41 -16.20
N GLN A 50 -2.58 -6.38 -17.20
CA GLN A 50 -1.15 -6.50 -17.00
C GLN A 50 -0.57 -5.13 -16.61
N VAL A 51 0.14 -5.07 -15.49
CA VAL A 51 0.72 -3.83 -14.97
C VAL A 51 2.18 -4.05 -14.60
N ASN A 52 3.03 -3.07 -14.88
CA ASN A 52 4.37 -3.00 -14.30
C ASN A 52 4.30 -2.20 -13.00
N VAL A 53 4.66 -2.83 -11.88
CA VAL A 53 4.53 -2.25 -10.54
C VAL A 53 5.91 -1.96 -9.99
N LEU A 54 6.09 -0.77 -9.43
CA LEU A 54 7.31 -0.37 -8.74
C LEU A 54 7.02 0.62 -7.61
N GLY A 55 7.72 0.46 -6.49
CA GLY A 55 7.66 1.37 -5.35
C GLY A 55 7.88 0.64 -4.03
N ILE A 56 7.18 1.07 -2.98
CA ILE A 56 7.14 0.41 -1.67
C ILE A 56 5.68 0.12 -1.31
N ASN A 57 5.43 -0.79 -0.37
CA ASN A 57 4.07 -1.11 0.06
C ASN A 57 3.23 0.14 0.37
N HIS A 58 2.03 0.20 -0.21
CA HIS A 58 1.05 1.31 -0.13
C HIS A 58 1.46 2.61 -0.82
N PHE A 59 2.67 2.69 -1.39
CA PHE A 59 3.12 3.79 -2.22
C PHE A 59 3.78 3.25 -3.50
N THR A 60 3.05 2.32 -4.13
CA THR A 60 3.35 1.72 -5.41
C THR A 60 2.88 2.60 -6.55
N TRP A 61 3.53 2.44 -7.69
CA TRP A 61 3.25 3.18 -8.91
C TRP A 61 3.25 2.23 -10.10
N ILE A 62 2.54 2.62 -11.16
CA ILE A 62 2.41 1.90 -12.42
C ILE A 62 2.81 2.85 -13.54
N ASP A 63 3.88 2.50 -14.25
CA ASP A 63 4.36 3.18 -15.46
C ASP A 63 3.86 2.55 -16.76
N GLN A 64 3.43 1.28 -16.71
CA GLN A 64 2.85 0.55 -17.84
C GLN A 64 1.64 -0.26 -17.40
N ALA A 65 0.54 -0.14 -18.14
CA ALA A 65 -0.66 -0.95 -17.95
C ALA A 65 -1.26 -1.31 -19.30
N THR A 66 -1.51 -2.60 -19.54
CA THR A 66 -2.04 -3.09 -20.82
C THR A 66 -3.19 -4.08 -20.64
N TYR A 67 -4.10 -4.06 -21.61
CA TYR A 67 -5.15 -5.08 -21.79
C TYR A 67 -5.29 -5.39 -23.27
N GLN A 68 -5.03 -6.63 -23.68
CA GLN A 68 -5.14 -7.08 -25.09
C GLN A 68 -4.44 -6.14 -26.10
N GLY A 69 -3.28 -5.58 -25.73
CA GLY A 69 -2.51 -4.66 -26.56
C GLY A 69 -2.93 -3.18 -26.47
N HIS A 70 -4.01 -2.85 -25.75
CA HIS A 70 -4.39 -1.46 -25.47
C HIS A 70 -3.58 -0.89 -24.30
N ASP A 71 -3.05 0.32 -24.47
CA ASP A 71 -2.43 1.12 -23.40
C ASP A 71 -3.52 1.72 -22.50
N LEU A 72 -3.64 1.17 -21.29
CA LEU A 72 -4.66 1.59 -20.33
C LEU A 72 -4.34 2.91 -19.66
N LEU A 73 -3.07 3.31 -19.58
CA LEU A 73 -2.72 4.64 -19.06
C LEU A 73 -3.17 5.72 -20.05
N ASN A 74 -3.10 5.45 -21.35
CA ASN A 74 -3.66 6.35 -22.35
C ASN A 74 -5.20 6.43 -22.28
N LEU A 75 -5.89 5.30 -22.10
CA LEU A 75 -7.34 5.31 -21.88
C LEU A 75 -7.72 6.08 -20.60
N LEU A 76 -6.93 5.94 -19.53
CA LEU A 76 -7.11 6.70 -18.30
C LEU A 76 -6.99 8.20 -18.54
N ARG A 77 -6.01 8.67 -19.34
CA ARG A 77 -5.93 10.11 -19.69
C ARG A 77 -7.23 10.62 -20.31
N GLY A 78 -7.79 9.88 -21.28
CA GLY A 78 -9.08 10.24 -21.89
C GLY A 78 -10.27 10.16 -20.92
N HIS A 79 -10.23 9.25 -19.95
CA HIS A 79 -11.24 9.18 -18.87
C HIS A 79 -11.18 10.41 -17.95
N LEU A 80 -9.98 10.93 -17.66
CA LEU A 80 -9.80 12.14 -16.83
C LEU A 80 -10.26 13.42 -17.53
N GLU A 81 -10.35 13.44 -18.86
CA GLU A 81 -10.88 14.57 -19.63
C GLU A 81 -12.42 14.65 -19.58
N GLN A 82 -13.10 13.58 -19.14
CA GLN A 82 -14.56 13.58 -19.06
C GLN A 82 -15.05 14.51 -17.94
N PRO A 83 -16.08 15.33 -18.21
CA PRO A 83 -16.65 16.23 -17.20
C PRO A 83 -17.08 15.48 -15.93
N GLY A 84 -16.62 15.93 -14.77
CA GLY A 84 -16.99 15.38 -13.47
C GLY A 84 -16.12 14.22 -12.97
N THR A 85 -15.18 13.70 -13.77
CA THR A 85 -14.23 12.66 -13.31
C THR A 85 -13.33 13.18 -12.19
N LEU A 86 -12.71 14.34 -12.39
CA LEU A 86 -11.98 15.07 -11.35
C LEU A 86 -12.91 16.09 -10.72
N ARG A 87 -13.18 15.93 -9.42
CA ARG A 87 -14.02 16.84 -8.64
C ARG A 87 -13.68 16.78 -7.16
N THR A 88 -14.13 17.77 -6.42
CA THR A 88 -14.11 17.74 -4.96
C THR A 88 -15.39 17.13 -4.39
N PHE A 89 -15.32 16.70 -3.13
CA PHE A 89 -16.46 16.14 -2.39
C PHE A 89 -16.70 16.94 -1.10
N THR A 90 -17.97 16.99 -0.66
CA THR A 90 -18.31 17.51 0.68
C THR A 90 -18.16 16.43 1.75
N GLN A 91 -18.16 16.83 3.01
CA GLN A 91 -18.17 15.90 4.14
C GLN A 91 -19.40 14.99 4.09
N GLU A 92 -20.59 15.56 3.85
CA GLU A 92 -21.85 14.82 3.82
C GLU A 92 -21.86 13.76 2.71
N GLU A 93 -21.31 14.06 1.53
CA GLU A 93 -21.17 13.09 0.44
C GLU A 93 -20.29 11.91 0.87
N VAL A 94 -19.11 12.19 1.42
CA VAL A 94 -18.15 11.14 1.81
C VAL A 94 -18.69 10.28 2.94
N GLU A 95 -19.31 10.89 3.95
CA GLU A 95 -19.90 10.18 5.08
C GLU A 95 -21.12 9.33 4.66
N SER A 96 -21.88 9.78 3.65
CA SER A 96 -23.04 9.04 3.14
C SER A 96 -22.70 7.68 2.52
N TRP A 97 -21.45 7.46 2.10
CA TRP A 97 -21.01 6.17 1.58
C TRP A 97 -21.03 5.06 2.63
N ASN A 98 -20.90 5.43 3.91
CA ASN A 98 -20.87 4.49 5.03
C ASN A 98 -19.83 3.36 4.83
N ASP A 99 -18.70 3.69 4.21
CA ASP A 99 -17.61 2.77 3.90
C ASP A 99 -16.25 3.44 4.11
N TRP A 100 -15.52 2.97 5.12
CA TRP A 100 -14.20 3.48 5.50
C TRP A 100 -13.07 3.10 4.53
N PHE A 101 -13.37 2.28 3.52
CA PHE A 101 -12.43 1.80 2.50
C PHE A 101 -12.79 2.28 1.10
N TYR A 102 -13.91 2.99 0.92
CA TYR A 102 -14.28 3.55 -0.37
C TYR A 102 -13.19 4.51 -0.88
N SER A 103 -12.93 4.47 -2.19
CA SER A 103 -11.95 5.30 -2.87
C SER A 103 -12.65 6.01 -4.03
N ALA A 104 -12.70 7.34 -3.98
CA ALA A 104 -13.17 8.18 -5.08
C ALA A 104 -12.13 8.38 -6.19
N ASP A 105 -10.92 7.79 -6.00
CA ASP A 105 -9.79 7.79 -6.92
C ASP A 105 -9.26 9.20 -7.30
N GLN A 106 -9.66 10.24 -6.57
CA GLN A 106 -9.25 11.62 -6.85
C GLN A 106 -7.78 11.86 -6.59
N VAL A 107 -7.22 11.29 -5.52
CA VAL A 107 -5.81 11.48 -5.18
C VAL A 107 -4.95 10.82 -6.25
N LYS A 108 -5.18 9.54 -6.55
CA LYS A 108 -4.41 8.85 -7.60
C LYS A 108 -4.58 9.50 -8.98
N PHE A 109 -5.76 10.01 -9.34
CA PHE A 109 -5.97 10.70 -10.61
C PHE A 109 -5.22 12.03 -10.67
N ALA A 110 -5.24 12.82 -9.60
CA ALA A 110 -4.46 14.05 -9.52
C ALA A 110 -2.94 13.77 -9.59
N LEU A 111 -2.47 12.73 -8.91
CA LEU A 111 -1.07 12.29 -9.00
C LEU A 111 -0.74 11.86 -10.43
N PHE A 112 -1.58 11.06 -11.07
CA PHE A 112 -1.37 10.65 -12.46
C PHE A 112 -1.30 11.85 -13.42
N GLN A 113 -2.19 12.84 -13.26
CA GLN A 113 -2.21 14.04 -14.08
C GLN A 113 -0.95 14.91 -13.89
N ARG A 114 -0.34 14.92 -12.70
CA ARG A 114 0.82 15.78 -12.36
C ARG A 114 2.17 15.09 -12.57
N PHE A 115 2.26 13.80 -12.27
CA PHE A 115 3.49 13.02 -12.32
C PHE A 115 3.61 12.14 -13.58
N GLY A 116 2.51 11.95 -14.33
CA GLY A 116 2.49 11.13 -15.55
C GLY A 116 2.55 9.62 -15.29
N MET A 117 2.45 9.20 -14.03
CA MET A 117 2.58 7.82 -13.58
C MET A 117 1.49 7.52 -12.54
N LEU A 118 0.88 6.34 -12.61
CA LEU A 118 -0.33 6.05 -11.85
C LEU A 118 0.02 5.48 -10.47
N ALA A 119 -0.33 6.20 -9.40
CA ALA A 119 -0.23 5.67 -8.05
C ALA A 119 -1.20 4.48 -7.87
N ALA A 120 -0.72 3.38 -7.27
CA ALA A 120 -1.34 2.07 -7.30
C ALA A 120 -1.76 1.56 -5.91
N ALA A 121 -2.29 2.47 -5.09
CA ALA A 121 -2.98 2.17 -3.84
C ALA A 121 -4.28 2.97 -3.73
N GLY A 122 -5.14 2.62 -2.77
CA GLY A 122 -6.31 3.40 -2.39
C GLY A 122 -5.90 4.78 -1.88
N ASP A 123 -6.71 5.79 -2.19
CA ASP A 123 -6.41 7.19 -1.86
C ASP A 123 -6.15 7.38 -0.36
N ARG A 124 -6.87 6.65 0.51
CA ARG A 124 -6.66 6.63 1.96
C ARG A 124 -5.24 6.28 2.42
N HIS A 125 -4.50 5.53 1.61
CA HIS A 125 -3.10 5.22 1.87
C HIS A 125 -2.19 6.28 1.25
N LEU A 126 -2.42 6.65 -0.01
CA LEU A 126 -1.56 7.58 -0.75
C LEU A 126 -1.41 8.93 -0.04
N VAL A 127 -2.48 9.43 0.59
CA VAL A 127 -2.47 10.70 1.35
C VAL A 127 -1.51 10.71 2.53
N GLU A 128 -1.12 9.55 3.06
CA GLU A 128 -0.20 9.44 4.20
C GLU A 128 1.28 9.50 3.77
N PHE A 129 1.58 9.27 2.49
CA PHE A 129 2.95 9.28 1.96
C PHE A 129 3.38 10.63 1.38
N LEU A 130 2.45 11.57 1.24
CA LEU A 130 2.65 12.84 0.54
C LEU A 130 2.34 14.02 1.46
N PRO A 131 3.11 15.12 1.38
CA PRO A 131 2.80 16.32 2.13
C PRO A 131 1.48 16.93 1.64
N GLY A 132 0.78 17.66 2.52
CA GLY A 132 -0.36 18.49 2.12
C GLY A 132 -1.75 17.87 2.28
N PHE A 133 -1.88 16.55 2.44
CA PHE A 133 -3.21 15.91 2.47
C PHE A 133 -3.80 15.75 3.87
N ILE A 134 -2.99 15.35 4.85
CA ILE A 134 -3.51 14.90 6.17
C ILE A 134 -3.58 16.01 7.24
N HIS A 135 -3.54 17.28 6.83
CA HIS A 135 -3.60 18.41 7.76
C HIS A 135 -4.94 18.54 8.50
N SER A 136 -6.06 18.21 7.84
CA SER A 136 -7.39 18.34 8.42
C SER A 136 -8.41 17.38 7.81
N PRO A 137 -9.48 17.00 8.53
CA PRO A 137 -10.57 16.20 7.95
C PRO A 137 -11.16 16.85 6.69
N GLU A 138 -11.35 18.17 6.68
CA GLU A 138 -11.95 18.93 5.58
C GLU A 138 -11.08 18.83 4.31
N THR A 139 -9.76 18.79 4.48
CA THR A 139 -8.84 18.57 3.37
C THR A 139 -9.04 17.18 2.77
N LEU A 140 -9.14 16.15 3.61
CA LEU A 140 -9.37 14.77 3.15
C LEU A 140 -10.73 14.60 2.47
N PHE A 141 -11.79 15.21 3.00
CA PHE A 141 -13.11 15.15 2.39
C PHE A 141 -13.13 15.75 0.99
N LYS A 142 -12.41 16.85 0.72
CA LYS A 142 -12.28 17.39 -0.64
C LYS A 142 -11.73 16.38 -1.64
N TRP A 143 -10.89 15.45 -1.20
CA TRP A 143 -10.32 14.38 -2.00
C TRP A 143 -11.16 13.10 -2.01
N GLY A 144 -12.35 13.10 -1.40
CA GLY A 144 -13.17 11.90 -1.26
C GLY A 144 -12.54 10.86 -0.33
N VAL A 145 -11.79 11.30 0.69
CA VAL A 145 -11.11 10.41 1.64
C VAL A 145 -11.70 10.60 3.04
N ILE A 146 -11.94 9.48 3.72
CA ILE A 146 -12.32 9.43 5.14
C ILE A 146 -11.33 8.57 5.93
N ARG A 147 -10.98 9.03 7.13
CA ARG A 147 -10.08 8.28 8.03
C ARG A 147 -10.84 7.15 8.69
N THR A 148 -10.23 5.97 8.75
CA THR A 148 -10.79 4.83 9.48
C THR A 148 -10.54 5.01 10.98
N PRO A 149 -11.57 5.26 11.81
CA PRO A 149 -11.35 5.51 13.22
C PRO A 149 -10.96 4.24 13.98
N VAL A 150 -10.13 4.39 15.01
CA VAL A 150 -9.71 3.26 15.88
C VAL A 150 -10.92 2.64 16.59
N SER A 151 -11.89 3.46 17.01
CA SER A 151 -13.13 2.99 17.65
C SER A 151 -13.89 1.97 16.80
N TRP A 152 -14.05 2.25 15.49
CA TRP A 152 -14.69 1.32 14.57
C TRP A 152 -13.92 0.00 14.44
N ARG A 153 -12.58 0.04 14.45
CA ARG A 153 -11.76 -1.18 14.43
C ARG A 153 -11.98 -2.01 15.69
N ILE A 154 -12.03 -1.37 16.86
CA ILE A 154 -12.30 -2.03 18.14
C ILE A 154 -13.69 -2.69 18.13
N GLU A 155 -14.72 -1.96 17.70
CA GLU A 155 -16.09 -2.46 17.61
C GLU A 155 -16.21 -3.65 16.65
N ARG A 156 -15.59 -3.54 15.48
CA ARG A 156 -15.54 -4.65 14.50
C ARG A 156 -14.93 -5.90 15.12
N TRP A 157 -13.85 -5.76 15.89
CA TRP A 157 -13.17 -6.89 16.55
C TRP A 157 -13.93 -7.44 17.75
N ALA A 158 -14.71 -6.62 18.46
CA ALA A 158 -15.52 -7.07 19.60
C ALA A 158 -16.52 -8.17 19.20
N THR A 159 -17.05 -8.11 17.97
CA THR A 159 -18.03 -9.09 17.46
C THR A 159 -17.40 -10.28 16.73
N ALA A 160 -16.13 -10.20 16.32
CA ALA A 160 -15.47 -11.21 15.48
C ALA A 160 -15.36 -12.61 16.14
N PRO A 161 -15.07 -12.74 17.45
CA PRO A 161 -15.05 -14.04 18.11
C PRO A 161 -16.42 -14.74 18.07
N GLN A 162 -17.52 -13.99 18.20
CA GLN A 162 -18.85 -14.59 18.15
C GLN A 162 -19.18 -15.08 16.74
N LYS A 163 -18.89 -14.28 15.71
CA LYS A 163 -19.05 -14.70 14.31
C LYS A 163 -18.30 -16.00 13.99
N THR A 164 -17.10 -16.15 14.55
CA THR A 164 -16.29 -17.37 14.41
C THR A 164 -16.96 -18.56 15.10
N ARG A 165 -17.47 -18.39 16.32
CA ARG A 165 -18.22 -19.43 17.03
C ARG A 165 -19.50 -19.83 16.29
N ASP A 166 -20.23 -18.87 15.75
CA ASP A 166 -21.46 -19.12 15.00
C ASP A 166 -21.20 -19.96 13.74
N LEU A 167 -20.07 -19.73 13.05
CA LEU A 167 -19.62 -20.57 11.94
C LEU A 167 -19.29 -22.00 12.39
N ILE A 168 -18.53 -22.14 13.48
CA ILE A 168 -18.12 -23.46 14.03
C ILE A 168 -19.33 -24.28 14.48
N HIS A 169 -20.31 -23.64 15.11
CA HIS A 169 -21.53 -24.28 15.59
C HIS A 169 -22.62 -24.46 14.53
N GLY A 170 -22.37 -24.03 13.29
CA GLY A 170 -23.34 -24.15 12.18
C GLY A 170 -24.55 -23.21 12.29
N VAL A 171 -24.48 -22.19 13.15
CA VAL A 171 -25.49 -21.12 13.23
C VAL A 171 -25.43 -20.27 11.96
N THR A 172 -24.22 -19.94 11.52
CA THR A 172 -23.97 -19.31 10.21
C THR A 172 -23.42 -20.37 9.25
N PRO A 173 -23.99 -20.55 8.05
CA PRO A 173 -23.45 -21.47 7.06
C PRO A 173 -22.04 -21.07 6.60
N LEU A 174 -21.12 -22.04 6.53
CA LEU A 174 -19.82 -21.84 5.91
C LEU A 174 -19.96 -21.87 4.39
N VAL A 175 -19.64 -20.74 3.74
CA VAL A 175 -19.59 -20.64 2.27
C VAL A 175 -18.14 -20.61 1.82
N LEU A 176 -17.75 -21.58 1.00
CA LEU A 176 -16.43 -21.61 0.36
C LEU A 176 -16.47 -20.75 -0.91
N ALA A 177 -15.86 -19.57 -0.86
CA ALA A 177 -15.71 -18.68 -1.99
C ALA A 177 -14.28 -18.11 -2.03
N PRO A 178 -13.74 -17.77 -3.23
CA PRO A 178 -12.46 -17.09 -3.32
C PRO A 178 -12.51 -15.73 -2.60
N SER A 179 -11.50 -15.43 -1.80
CA SER A 179 -11.37 -14.12 -1.13
C SER A 179 -10.96 -12.99 -2.09
N GLY A 180 -10.43 -13.35 -3.27
CA GLY A 180 -9.79 -12.43 -4.21
C GLY A 180 -8.31 -12.19 -3.95
N GLU A 181 -7.77 -12.72 -2.85
CA GLU A 181 -6.37 -12.65 -2.46
C GLU A 181 -5.49 -13.66 -3.21
N GLU A 182 -4.21 -13.33 -3.40
CA GLU A 182 -3.26 -14.18 -4.14
C GLU A 182 -2.57 -15.24 -3.28
N GLY A 183 -2.74 -15.24 -1.96
CA GLY A 183 -1.97 -16.10 -1.04
C GLY A 183 -2.03 -17.60 -1.40
N VAL A 184 -3.22 -18.12 -1.70
CA VAL A 184 -3.38 -19.52 -2.15
C VAL A 184 -2.73 -19.75 -3.51
N GLY A 185 -2.82 -18.78 -4.44
CA GLY A 185 -2.17 -18.84 -5.75
C GLY A 185 -0.65 -18.89 -5.63
N MET A 186 -0.06 -18.04 -4.78
CA MET A 186 1.37 -18.03 -4.48
C MET A 186 1.83 -19.36 -3.88
N ILE A 187 1.09 -19.93 -2.92
CA ILE A 187 1.41 -21.25 -2.34
C ILE A 187 1.36 -22.35 -3.40
N LYS A 188 0.31 -22.38 -4.24
CA LYS A 188 0.20 -23.34 -5.34
C LYS A 188 1.39 -23.24 -6.30
N ALA A 189 1.81 -22.02 -6.63
CA ALA A 189 2.94 -21.80 -7.53
C ALA A 189 4.26 -22.30 -6.94
N LEU A 190 4.50 -22.00 -5.66
CA LEU A 190 5.67 -22.49 -4.92
C LEU A 190 5.69 -24.03 -4.80
N LEU A 191 4.52 -24.68 -4.75
CA LEU A 191 4.38 -26.14 -4.79
C LEU A 191 4.52 -26.73 -6.21
N GLY A 192 4.67 -25.90 -7.25
CA GLY A 192 4.78 -26.31 -8.64
C GLY A 192 3.46 -26.68 -9.31
N LEU A 193 2.32 -26.18 -8.81
CA LEU A 193 0.97 -26.42 -9.34
C LEU A 193 0.55 -25.34 -10.37
N GLY A 194 1.51 -24.84 -11.14
CA GLY A 194 1.37 -23.72 -12.07
C GLY A 194 2.31 -22.56 -11.73
N ASP A 195 2.54 -21.66 -12.67
CA ASP A 195 3.31 -20.43 -12.42
C ASP A 195 2.37 -19.25 -12.13
N LEU A 196 2.89 -18.23 -11.44
CA LEU A 196 2.16 -17.00 -11.15
C LEU A 196 3.09 -15.79 -11.28
N VAL A 197 2.63 -14.73 -11.94
CA VAL A 197 3.27 -13.41 -11.89
C VAL A 197 2.35 -12.47 -11.13
N THR A 198 2.85 -11.89 -10.04
CA THR A 198 2.07 -10.97 -9.18
C THR A 198 3.01 -10.04 -8.41
N ASN A 199 2.46 -8.94 -7.89
CA ASN A 199 3.21 -7.98 -7.08
C ASN A 199 3.53 -8.56 -5.69
N VAL A 200 4.73 -8.29 -5.20
CA VAL A 200 5.22 -8.78 -3.92
C VAL A 200 6.24 -7.82 -3.33
N ASN A 201 6.27 -7.72 -1.99
CA ASN A 201 7.28 -6.98 -1.25
C ASN A 201 8.50 -7.85 -1.00
N MET A 202 9.64 -7.48 -1.55
CA MET A 202 10.91 -8.20 -1.41
C MET A 202 12.07 -7.24 -1.28
N GLU A 203 13.19 -7.74 -0.78
CA GLU A 203 14.45 -7.01 -0.79
C GLU A 203 14.82 -6.54 -2.20
N ASN A 204 15.20 -5.28 -2.34
CA ASN A 204 15.68 -4.72 -3.59
C ASN A 204 17.07 -5.27 -3.90
N THR A 205 17.14 -6.13 -4.90
CA THR A 205 18.35 -6.72 -5.46
C THR A 205 18.66 -6.16 -6.86
N GLY A 206 17.97 -5.08 -7.25
CA GLY A 206 18.13 -4.39 -8.53
C GLY A 206 16.86 -4.38 -9.38
N GLN A 207 15.75 -4.96 -8.92
CA GLN A 207 14.48 -4.94 -9.65
C GLN A 207 13.92 -3.52 -9.82
N ILE A 208 14.23 -2.60 -8.90
CA ILE A 208 14.04 -1.16 -9.10
C ILE A 208 15.41 -0.50 -9.04
N SER A 209 15.93 -0.10 -10.21
CA SER A 209 17.37 0.09 -10.42
C SER A 209 17.98 1.30 -9.72
N ASN A 210 17.17 2.32 -9.41
CA ASN A 210 17.61 3.57 -8.81
C ASN A 210 17.07 3.80 -7.39
N LEU A 211 16.47 2.78 -6.77
CA LEU A 211 16.20 2.77 -5.33
C LEU A 211 17.35 2.06 -4.60
N PRO A 212 17.60 2.37 -3.31
CA PRO A 212 18.67 1.72 -2.56
C PRO A 212 18.55 0.20 -2.59
N LEU A 213 19.68 -0.50 -2.66
CA LEU A 213 19.70 -1.95 -2.48
C LEU A 213 19.35 -2.29 -1.03
N HIS A 214 18.88 -3.52 -0.83
CA HIS A 214 18.51 -4.08 0.47
C HIS A 214 17.26 -3.49 1.15
N THR A 215 16.71 -2.37 0.65
CA THR A 215 15.40 -1.89 1.11
C THR A 215 14.29 -2.79 0.59
N VAL A 216 13.19 -2.89 1.32
CA VAL A 216 12.04 -3.67 0.84
C VAL A 216 11.23 -2.82 -0.14
N VAL A 217 11.15 -3.30 -1.38
CA VAL A 217 10.39 -2.69 -2.47
C VAL A 217 9.25 -3.60 -2.91
N GLU A 218 8.22 -3.04 -3.52
CA GLU A 218 7.12 -3.78 -4.11
C GLU A 218 7.21 -3.72 -5.64
N SER A 219 7.38 -4.89 -6.26
CA SER A 219 7.41 -5.08 -7.70
C SER A 219 6.77 -6.41 -8.09
N ASN A 220 6.61 -6.66 -9.38
CA ASN A 220 6.22 -7.99 -9.84
C ASN A 220 7.33 -9.02 -9.60
N ALA A 221 6.94 -10.26 -9.30
CA ALA A 221 7.82 -11.41 -9.26
C ALA A 221 7.17 -12.62 -9.94
N HIS A 222 8.01 -13.48 -10.51
CA HIS A 222 7.62 -14.79 -11.02
C HIS A 222 7.74 -15.83 -9.90
N PHE A 223 6.61 -16.41 -9.53
CA PHE A 223 6.49 -17.53 -8.61
C PHE A 223 6.44 -18.82 -9.42
N SER A 224 7.35 -19.73 -9.10
CA SER A 224 7.43 -21.08 -9.65
C SER A 224 7.86 -22.05 -8.54
N ARG A 225 8.00 -23.34 -8.87
CA ARG A 225 8.34 -24.38 -7.88
C ARG A 225 9.58 -24.00 -7.06
N ASP A 226 9.37 -23.84 -5.76
CA ASP A 226 10.38 -23.46 -4.76
C ASP A 226 11.17 -22.17 -5.06
N ARG A 227 10.59 -21.24 -5.84
CA ARG A 227 11.29 -20.02 -6.26
C ARG A 227 10.36 -18.82 -6.41
N VAL A 228 10.84 -17.68 -5.93
CA VAL A 228 10.29 -16.35 -6.22
C VAL A 228 11.40 -15.53 -6.85
N SER A 229 11.19 -15.09 -8.10
CA SER A 229 12.19 -14.31 -8.85
C SER A 229 11.64 -12.92 -9.13
N PRO A 230 12.16 -11.85 -8.51
CA PRO A 230 11.77 -10.48 -8.82
C PRO A 230 11.98 -10.19 -10.31
N LEU A 231 11.00 -9.53 -10.93
CA LEU A 231 11.11 -9.07 -12.31
C LEU A 231 11.63 -7.64 -12.33
N THR A 232 12.53 -7.33 -13.27
CA THR A 232 13.02 -5.96 -13.45
C THR A 232 11.88 -5.04 -13.83
N ALA A 233 11.56 -4.12 -12.94
CA ALA A 233 10.49 -3.13 -13.12
C ALA A 233 11.02 -1.85 -13.78
N GLY A 234 12.32 -1.55 -13.63
CA GLY A 234 12.97 -0.38 -14.23
C GLY A 234 13.38 0.68 -13.20
N ALA A 235 13.50 1.93 -13.64
CA ALA A 235 13.87 3.05 -12.79
C ALA A 235 12.64 3.87 -12.41
N MET A 236 12.52 4.22 -11.13
CA MET A 236 11.51 5.17 -10.66
C MET A 236 11.80 6.57 -11.24
N PRO A 237 10.80 7.29 -11.79
CA PRO A 237 11.02 8.63 -12.33
C PRO A 237 11.55 9.63 -11.29
N ALA A 238 12.35 10.61 -11.72
CA ALA A 238 13.02 11.57 -10.84
C ALA A 238 12.07 12.40 -9.97
N GLY A 239 10.81 12.60 -10.39
CA GLY A 239 9.80 13.30 -9.60
C GLY A 239 9.22 12.47 -8.44
N ILE A 240 9.40 11.14 -8.46
CA ILE A 240 8.82 10.22 -7.47
C ILE A 240 9.92 9.53 -6.65
N ALA A 241 11.08 9.24 -7.25
CA ALA A 241 12.17 8.53 -6.60
C ALA A 241 12.63 9.15 -5.26
N PRO A 242 12.74 10.50 -5.11
CA PRO A 242 13.10 11.11 -3.83
C PRO A 242 12.05 10.86 -2.73
N LEU A 243 10.76 10.86 -3.07
CA LEU A 243 9.68 10.58 -2.11
C LEU A 243 9.80 9.16 -1.57
N ILE A 244 9.99 8.19 -2.47
CA ILE A 244 10.16 6.78 -2.08
C ILE A 244 11.44 6.58 -1.28
N THR A 245 12.52 7.25 -1.67
CA THR A 245 13.82 7.15 -0.99
C THR A 245 13.75 7.69 0.44
N GLN A 246 13.05 8.81 0.67
CA GLN A 246 12.84 9.36 2.02
C GLN A 246 12.09 8.36 2.91
N HIS A 247 10.98 7.79 2.41
CA HIS A 247 10.24 6.76 3.15
C HIS A 247 11.08 5.51 3.41
N SER A 248 11.86 5.06 2.42
CA SER A 248 12.74 3.90 2.57
C SER A 248 13.82 4.14 3.63
N ALA A 249 14.40 5.34 3.67
CA ALA A 249 15.37 5.71 4.70
C ALA A 249 14.76 5.71 6.11
N ASN A 250 13.56 6.27 6.27
CA ASN A 250 12.84 6.25 7.54
C ASN A 250 12.52 4.81 7.99
N GLN A 251 12.15 3.94 7.05
CA GLN A 251 11.89 2.53 7.34
C GLN A 251 13.14 1.79 7.82
N GLU A 252 14.31 2.01 7.20
CA GLU A 252 15.58 1.42 7.67
C GLU A 252 15.97 1.98 9.04
N LEU A 253 15.79 3.29 9.30
CA LEU A 253 16.03 3.88 10.62
C LEU A 253 15.16 3.24 11.71
N ILE A 254 13.88 2.96 11.42
CA ILE A 254 12.97 2.28 12.36
C ILE A 254 13.44 0.85 12.63
N VAL A 255 13.86 0.12 11.59
CA VAL A 255 14.40 -1.25 11.75
C VAL A 255 15.66 -1.21 12.63
N GLU A 256 16.59 -0.30 12.35
CA GLU A 256 17.83 -0.20 13.11
C GLU A 256 17.58 0.23 14.56
N ALA A 257 16.68 1.20 14.79
CA ALA A 257 16.26 1.61 16.13
C ALA A 257 15.69 0.43 16.93
N ALA A 258 14.83 -0.38 16.31
CA ALA A 258 14.23 -1.54 16.96
C ALA A 258 15.25 -2.63 17.29
N LEU A 259 16.23 -2.88 16.41
CA LEU A 259 17.27 -3.91 16.61
C LEU A 259 18.34 -3.49 17.61
N THR A 260 18.65 -2.20 17.70
CA THR A 260 19.73 -1.67 18.57
C THR A 260 19.21 -1.06 19.87
N GLY A 261 17.91 -0.82 19.99
CA GLY A 261 17.33 -0.06 21.10
C GLY A 261 17.61 1.44 21.05
N ASN A 262 18.06 1.98 19.91
CA ASN A 262 18.45 3.38 19.77
C ASN A 262 17.24 4.28 19.47
N LEU A 263 16.76 5.00 20.49
CA LEU A 263 15.63 5.93 20.35
C LEU A 263 15.94 7.16 19.48
N ASP A 264 17.20 7.59 19.37
CA ASP A 264 17.56 8.74 18.54
C ASP A 264 17.33 8.43 17.06
N LEU A 265 17.59 7.18 16.63
CA LEU A 265 17.27 6.73 15.27
C LEU A 265 15.76 6.68 15.03
N ALA A 266 14.98 6.23 16.02
CA ALA A 266 13.51 6.26 15.94
C ALA A 266 12.97 7.69 15.83
N PHE A 267 13.55 8.64 16.59
CA PHE A 267 13.16 10.04 16.49
C PHE A 267 13.54 10.66 15.15
N GLN A 268 14.72 10.34 14.59
CA GLN A 268 15.10 10.79 13.25
C GLN A 268 14.08 10.35 12.19
N ALA A 269 13.64 9.09 12.24
CA ALA A 269 12.59 8.59 11.35
C ALA A 269 11.25 9.30 11.57
N PHE A 270 10.86 9.51 12.82
CA PHE A 270 9.63 10.24 13.19
C PHE A 270 9.62 11.68 12.68
N PHE A 271 10.73 12.40 12.88
CA PHE A 271 10.84 13.80 12.49
C PHE A 271 10.92 13.98 10.97
N ASN A 272 11.57 13.04 10.27
CA ASN A 272 11.75 13.05 8.82
C ASN A 272 10.54 12.50 8.04
N ASP A 273 9.46 12.09 8.70
CA ASP A 273 8.23 11.67 8.02
C ASP A 273 7.57 12.87 7.31
N PRO A 274 7.18 12.77 6.02
CA PRO A 274 6.54 13.87 5.28
C PRO A 274 5.23 14.38 5.90
N SER A 275 4.59 13.60 6.77
CA SER A 275 3.40 14.01 7.52
C SER A 275 3.70 14.90 8.73
N ASN A 276 4.97 14.94 9.17
CA ASN A 276 5.37 15.77 10.29
C ASN A 276 5.55 17.23 9.85
N HIS A 277 4.75 18.11 10.45
CA HIS A 277 4.84 19.57 10.23
C HIS A 277 5.15 20.33 11.53
N LEU A 278 5.51 19.60 12.59
CA LEU A 278 5.77 20.18 13.91
C LEU A 278 7.20 20.73 13.99
N PRO A 279 7.42 21.86 14.71
CA PRO A 279 8.77 22.25 15.13
C PRO A 279 9.46 21.14 15.91
N ILE A 280 10.79 21.09 15.86
CA ILE A 280 11.58 20.00 16.45
C ILE A 280 11.28 19.75 17.93
N ASP A 281 11.14 20.81 18.74
CA ASP A 281 10.85 20.68 20.18
C ASP A 281 9.47 20.05 20.42
N THR A 282 8.46 20.48 19.66
CA THR A 282 7.09 19.91 19.75
C THR A 282 7.04 18.47 19.22
N ALA A 283 7.78 18.17 18.16
CA ALA A 283 7.90 16.81 17.64
C ALA A 283 8.56 15.88 18.68
N TRP A 284 9.59 16.36 19.37
CA TRP A 284 10.27 15.63 20.44
C TRP A 284 9.35 15.36 21.64
N GLU A 285 8.57 16.36 22.07
CA GLU A 285 7.56 16.18 23.13
C GLU A 285 6.50 15.13 22.74
N LEU A 286 5.99 15.19 21.51
CA LEU A 286 5.00 14.23 21.01
C LEU A 286 5.59 12.81 20.95
N PHE A 287 6.81 12.67 20.42
CA PHE A 287 7.52 11.40 20.33
C PHE A 287 7.68 10.75 21.72
N ASN A 288 8.20 11.50 22.70
CA ASN A 288 8.36 11.00 24.07
C ASN A 288 7.03 10.64 24.74
N LYS A 289 5.98 11.44 24.51
CA LYS A 289 4.64 11.13 25.00
C LYS A 289 4.12 9.82 24.41
N MET A 290 4.34 9.58 23.12
CA MET A 290 3.96 8.32 22.47
C MET A 290 4.75 7.14 23.04
N LEU A 291 6.07 7.27 23.26
CA LEU A 291 6.87 6.23 23.90
C LEU A 291 6.36 5.90 25.30
N GLN A 292 6.10 6.91 26.13
CA GLN A 292 5.64 6.71 27.51
C GLN A 292 4.27 6.02 27.57
N ILE A 293 3.33 6.39 26.70
CA ILE A 293 2.00 5.74 26.61
C ILE A 293 2.14 4.27 26.18
N ASN A 294 3.12 3.96 25.34
CA ASN A 294 3.33 2.61 24.79
C ASN A 294 4.42 1.81 25.52
N LYS A 295 4.90 2.28 26.68
CA LYS A 295 6.04 1.69 27.40
C LYS A 295 5.93 0.18 27.62
N GLU A 296 4.73 -0.32 27.91
CA GLU A 296 4.48 -1.75 28.16
C GLU A 296 4.63 -2.62 26.91
N TYR A 297 4.54 -2.02 25.71
CA TYR A 297 4.66 -2.72 24.43
C TYR A 297 6.05 -2.57 23.80
N LEU A 298 6.92 -1.74 24.38
CA LEU A 298 8.27 -1.49 23.89
C LEU A 298 9.28 -2.43 24.56
N PRO A 299 10.37 -2.81 23.86
CA PRO A 299 11.44 -3.59 24.48
C PRO A 299 12.06 -2.83 25.64
N SER A 300 12.40 -3.54 26.72
CA SER A 300 12.92 -2.95 27.96
C SER A 300 14.17 -2.08 27.79
N MET A 301 14.94 -2.30 26.72
CA MET A 301 16.14 -1.52 26.38
C MET A 301 15.83 -0.13 25.79
N ALA A 302 14.59 0.13 25.38
CA ALA A 302 14.20 1.35 24.67
C ALA A 302 13.66 2.47 25.58
N VAL A 303 13.73 2.36 26.91
CA VAL A 303 13.09 3.32 27.85
C VAL A 303 14.02 3.68 29.02
N ALA A 304 15.33 3.64 28.80
CA ALA A 304 16.34 4.03 29.79
C ALA A 304 16.75 5.49 29.63
#